data_AF-A0A842TE19-F1
#
_entry.id   AF-A0A842TE19-F1
#
_cell.length_a   1.000
_cell.length_b   1.000
_cell.length_c   1.000
_cell.angle_alpha   90.00
_cell.angle_beta   90.00
_cell.angle_gamma   90.00
#
_symmetry.space_group_name_H-M   'P 1'
#
loop_
_entity.id
_entity.type
_entity.pdbx_description
1 polymer ?
#
loop_
_entity_poly.entity_id
_entity_poly.type
_entity_poly.pdbx_seq_one_letter_code
_entity_poly.pdbx_strand_id
1 'polypeptide(L)'
;MTDRKDPEEEAAYKKFADKLKVKELKGEGGRIKELRKMVREFEEEFGKDINLMPAEMQIKYQKLRKEAGLPKISKVEVSGVEKPGLIDKSEYITKLANTILKLGVERKNTTGGILTISELVYLLKTETPFKVVRIKAVAKVLKKLEKEGLIAGIKKLDSGVKLVEFVPISFSKDQSKIIALASRNGELSLEEVLKRLNWSQERILRVLEVLEKSNIAQKDPRYSAGQKWYFPGLIKSK
;
A
#
# COMPACT_ATOMS: atom_id res chain seq x y z
N MET A 1 22.00 -17.09 9.30
CA MET A 1 22.36 -17.63 7.97
C MET A 1 22.63 -16.43 7.09
N THR A 2 23.86 -16.30 6.64
CA THR A 2 24.37 -15.19 5.85
C THR A 2 23.82 -15.27 4.43
N ASP A 3 23.07 -14.24 4.01
CA ASP A 3 22.75 -14.00 2.59
C ASP A 3 24.07 -13.85 1.83
N ARG A 4 24.52 -14.93 1.20
CA ARG A 4 25.57 -14.85 0.20
C ARG A 4 24.94 -14.23 -1.04
N LYS A 5 25.39 -13.02 -1.36
CA LYS A 5 25.08 -12.34 -2.62
C LYS A 5 25.46 -13.23 -3.80
N ASP A 6 24.66 -13.18 -4.85
CA ASP A 6 24.97 -13.84 -6.10
C ASP A 6 26.29 -13.26 -6.68
N PRO A 7 27.35 -14.07 -6.82
CA PRO A 7 28.66 -13.59 -7.30
C PRO A 7 28.61 -12.98 -8.71
N GLU A 8 27.58 -13.26 -9.51
CA GLU A 8 27.40 -12.65 -10.83
C GLU A 8 26.99 -11.18 -10.73
N GLU A 9 26.15 -10.82 -9.75
CA GLU A 9 25.66 -9.44 -9.53
C GLU A 9 26.78 -8.52 -9.03
N GLU A 10 27.64 -9.01 -8.14
CA GLU A 10 28.79 -8.26 -7.62
C GLU A 10 29.87 -8.04 -8.70
N ALA A 11 30.06 -9.01 -9.59
CA ALA A 11 30.95 -8.89 -10.74
C ALA A 11 30.43 -7.89 -11.80
N ALA A 12 29.12 -7.85 -12.06
CA ALA A 12 28.51 -6.89 -12.99
C ALA A 12 28.63 -5.45 -12.49
N TYR A 13 28.38 -5.23 -11.19
CA TYR A 13 28.55 -3.92 -10.54
C TYR A 13 30.02 -3.47 -10.51
N LYS A 14 30.96 -4.38 -10.25
CA LYS A 14 32.40 -4.09 -10.31
C LYS A 14 32.84 -3.73 -11.73
N LYS A 15 32.37 -4.45 -12.74
CA LYS A 15 32.59 -4.12 -14.16
C LYS A 15 32.02 -2.73 -14.53
N PHE A 16 30.86 -2.37 -13.99
CA PHE A 16 30.26 -1.04 -14.19
C PHE A 16 31.07 0.07 -13.52
N ALA A 17 31.51 -0.14 -12.28
CA ALA A 17 32.35 0.79 -11.53
C ALA A 17 33.76 0.95 -12.14
N ASP A 18 34.35 -0.11 -12.67
CA ASP A 18 35.68 -0.08 -13.30
C ASP A 18 35.63 0.60 -14.68
N LYS A 19 34.55 0.41 -15.46
CA LYS A 19 34.33 1.15 -16.71
C LYS A 19 34.16 2.67 -16.49
N LEU A 20 33.59 3.09 -15.35
CA LEU A 20 33.45 4.50 -14.97
C LEU A 20 34.79 5.18 -14.67
N LYS A 21 35.79 4.44 -14.18
CA LYS A 21 37.13 4.98 -13.86
C LYS A 21 38.00 5.23 -15.11
N VAL A 22 37.66 4.66 -16.26
CA VAL A 22 38.57 4.59 -17.43
C VAL A 22 38.41 5.78 -18.41
N LYS A 23 37.55 6.76 -18.16
CA LYS A 23 37.42 7.95 -19.03
C LYS A 23 37.43 9.26 -18.26
N GLU A 24 38.60 9.64 -17.75
CA GLU A 24 38.85 10.98 -17.21
C GLU A 24 39.14 12.05 -18.29
N LEU A 25 39.00 11.76 -19.58
CA LEU A 25 39.37 12.71 -20.63
C LEU A 25 38.19 13.09 -21.54
N LYS A 26 37.89 14.40 -21.51
CA LYS A 26 37.17 15.28 -22.48
C LYS A 26 35.75 15.73 -22.11
N GLY A 27 35.65 17.02 -21.79
CA GLY A 27 34.49 17.92 -21.98
C GLY A 27 33.21 17.61 -21.19
N GLU A 28 32.75 18.56 -20.38
CA GLU A 28 31.57 18.42 -19.51
C GLU A 28 30.29 17.98 -20.24
N GLY A 29 30.08 18.46 -21.48
CA GLY A 29 28.91 18.10 -22.30
C GLY A 29 28.94 16.67 -22.88
N GLY A 30 30.14 16.15 -23.21
CA GLY A 30 30.31 14.77 -23.68
C GLY A 30 30.14 13.76 -22.55
N ARG A 31 30.65 14.12 -21.37
CA ARG A 31 30.58 13.33 -20.12
C ARG A 31 29.15 13.01 -19.72
N ILE A 32 28.25 14.00 -19.71
CA ILE A 32 26.85 13.82 -19.30
C ILE A 32 26.10 12.89 -20.27
N LYS A 33 26.36 13.00 -21.58
CA LYS A 33 25.71 12.16 -22.61
C LYS A 33 26.15 10.70 -22.49
N GLU A 34 27.44 10.45 -22.28
CA GLU A 34 27.96 9.09 -22.06
C GLU A 34 27.48 8.51 -20.73
N LEU A 35 27.47 9.29 -19.64
CA LEU A 35 26.91 8.90 -18.34
C LEU A 35 25.44 8.48 -18.45
N ARG A 36 24.61 9.23 -19.17
CA ARG A 36 23.20 8.88 -19.41
C ARG A 36 23.06 7.55 -20.15
N LYS A 37 23.92 7.28 -21.13
CA LYS A 37 23.89 6.02 -21.89
C LYS A 37 24.22 4.84 -20.99
N MET A 38 25.28 4.95 -20.20
CA MET A 38 25.71 3.89 -19.28
C MET A 38 24.68 3.60 -18.18
N VAL A 39 24.05 4.65 -17.60
CA VAL A 39 22.98 4.47 -16.62
C VAL A 39 21.77 3.71 -17.23
N ARG A 40 21.44 3.97 -18.49
CA ARG A 40 20.33 3.27 -19.18
C ARG A 40 20.64 1.81 -19.47
N GLU A 41 21.86 1.50 -19.91
CA GLU A 41 22.30 0.11 -20.13
C GLU A 41 22.22 -0.69 -18.81
N PHE A 42 22.62 -0.08 -17.69
CA PHE A 42 22.48 -0.68 -16.36
C PHE A 42 21.01 -0.85 -15.92
N GLU A 43 20.14 0.13 -16.21
CA GLU A 43 18.69 0.04 -15.95
C GLU A 43 18.00 -1.03 -16.80
N GLU A 44 18.44 -1.25 -18.04
CA GLU A 44 17.90 -2.30 -18.91
C GLU A 44 18.30 -3.69 -18.43
N GLU A 45 19.54 -3.86 -17.97
CA GLU A 45 20.09 -5.14 -17.54
C GLU A 45 19.62 -5.53 -16.12
N PHE A 46 19.55 -4.56 -15.18
CA PHE A 46 19.30 -4.83 -13.75
C PHE A 46 18.08 -4.13 -13.18
N GLY A 47 17.29 -3.39 -14.00
CA GLY A 47 16.24 -2.47 -13.55
C GLY A 47 15.18 -3.06 -12.63
N LYS A 48 14.88 -4.35 -12.78
CA LYS A 48 13.87 -5.07 -11.98
C LYS A 48 14.36 -5.38 -10.56
N ASP A 49 15.66 -5.47 -10.37
CA ASP A 49 16.30 -5.93 -9.14
C ASP A 49 17.00 -4.78 -8.37
N ILE A 50 16.96 -3.55 -8.90
CA ILE A 50 17.53 -2.35 -8.25
C ILE A 50 17.04 -2.16 -6.80
N ASN A 51 15.79 -2.53 -6.52
CA ASN A 51 15.19 -2.42 -5.19
C ASN A 51 15.61 -3.53 -4.22
N LEU A 52 16.15 -4.63 -4.74
CA LEU A 52 16.69 -5.80 -4.03
C LEU A 52 18.19 -5.65 -3.75
N MET A 53 18.86 -4.68 -4.38
CA MET A 53 20.27 -4.37 -4.13
C MET A 53 20.52 -3.92 -2.68
N PRO A 54 21.71 -4.17 -2.11
CA PRO A 54 22.13 -3.61 -0.82
C PRO A 54 22.03 -2.07 -0.77
N ALA A 55 21.70 -1.53 0.41
CA ALA A 55 21.46 -0.09 0.59
C ALA A 55 22.62 0.81 0.14
N GLU A 56 23.86 0.39 0.40
CA GLU A 56 25.07 1.11 -0.04
C GLU A 56 25.15 1.25 -1.57
N MET A 57 24.67 0.23 -2.31
CA MET A 57 24.65 0.23 -3.77
C MET A 57 23.53 1.10 -4.32
N GLN A 58 22.36 1.09 -3.67
CA GLN A 58 21.26 2.01 -4.00
C GLN A 58 21.71 3.47 -3.87
N ILE A 59 22.45 3.82 -2.80
CA ILE A 59 22.99 5.16 -2.58
C ILE A 59 23.97 5.57 -3.69
N LYS A 60 24.88 4.67 -4.09
CA LYS A 60 25.86 4.94 -5.16
C LYS A 60 25.16 5.11 -6.52
N TYR A 61 24.17 4.27 -6.83
CA TYR A 61 23.35 4.38 -8.03
C TYR A 61 22.60 5.72 -8.12
N GLN A 62 22.01 6.20 -7.02
CA GLN A 62 21.33 7.52 -7.01
C GLN A 62 22.29 8.69 -7.26
N LYS A 63 23.54 8.60 -6.78
CA LYS A 63 24.56 9.63 -7.04
C LYS A 63 24.88 9.72 -8.53
N LEU A 64 25.07 8.57 -9.19
CA LEU A 64 25.36 8.50 -10.62
C LEU A 64 24.22 9.05 -11.50
N ARG A 65 22.96 8.77 -11.14
CA ARG A 65 21.80 9.36 -11.85
C ARG A 65 21.75 10.87 -11.72
N LYS A 66 22.08 11.39 -10.53
CA LYS A 66 22.15 12.83 -10.29
C LYS A 66 23.21 13.49 -11.16
N GLU A 67 24.41 12.89 -11.26
CA GLU A 67 25.51 13.37 -12.11
C GLU A 67 25.17 13.29 -13.61
N ALA A 68 24.40 12.29 -14.03
CA ALA A 68 23.88 12.17 -15.39
C ALA A 68 22.72 13.15 -15.70
N GLY A 69 22.28 13.97 -14.73
CA GLY A 69 21.11 14.82 -14.87
C GLY A 69 19.81 14.04 -15.11
N LEU A 70 19.72 12.83 -14.54
CA LEU A 70 18.54 11.96 -14.55
C LEU A 70 17.80 12.09 -13.20
N PRO A 71 16.45 12.12 -13.21
CA PRO A 71 15.66 12.34 -12.01
C PRO A 71 15.85 11.18 -11.04
N LYS A 72 16.08 11.40 -9.74
CA LYS A 72 16.24 10.32 -8.74
C LYS A 72 15.10 9.29 -8.79
N ILE A 73 15.42 7.99 -8.70
CA ILE A 73 14.44 6.95 -8.38
C ILE A 73 14.68 6.61 -6.90
N SER A 74 14.28 7.47 -5.97
CA SER A 74 14.51 7.19 -4.55
C SER A 74 13.24 6.77 -3.84
N LYS A 75 13.35 5.66 -3.11
CA LYS A 75 12.58 5.41 -1.89
C LYS A 75 12.54 6.69 -1.04
N VAL A 76 11.31 7.12 -0.79
CA VAL A 76 10.74 7.78 0.40
C VAL A 76 11.74 8.41 1.38
N GLU A 77 11.84 9.75 1.33
CA GLU A 77 11.85 10.63 2.51
C GLU A 77 11.00 11.86 2.17
N VAL A 78 9.97 12.10 2.97
CA VAL A 78 8.97 13.15 2.74
C VAL A 78 9.23 14.29 3.70
N SER A 79 9.88 15.35 3.24
CA SER A 79 9.75 16.67 3.84
C SER A 79 8.51 17.36 3.24
N GLY A 80 7.80 18.08 4.11
CA GLY A 80 6.41 18.52 3.97
C GLY A 80 6.01 19.03 2.59
N VAL A 81 5.01 18.37 1.99
CA VAL A 81 4.35 18.86 0.78
C VAL A 81 3.34 19.92 1.17
N GLU A 82 3.67 21.18 0.87
CA GLU A 82 2.70 22.27 0.78
C GLU A 82 1.86 22.18 -0.50
N LYS A 83 0.72 22.89 -0.53
CA LYS A 83 -0.35 22.81 -1.54
C LYS A 83 0.18 22.77 -2.99
N PRO A 84 -0.42 21.97 -3.89
CA PRO A 84 0.05 21.88 -5.27
C PRO A 84 -0.31 23.15 -6.07
N GLY A 85 0.71 23.92 -6.43
CA GLY A 85 0.73 24.71 -7.66
C GLY A 85 0.73 23.80 -8.89
N LEU A 86 0.37 24.36 -10.05
CA LEU A 86 -0.01 23.70 -11.31
C LEU A 86 0.93 22.63 -11.91
N ILE A 87 2.08 22.31 -11.30
CA ILE A 87 3.12 21.44 -11.87
C ILE A 87 3.08 19.98 -11.36
N ASP A 88 2.45 19.64 -10.21
CA ASP A 88 2.77 18.34 -9.57
C ASP A 88 1.60 17.37 -9.27
N LYS A 89 0.55 17.41 -10.10
CA LYS A 89 -0.60 16.48 -9.96
C LYS A 89 -0.23 15.01 -10.19
N SER A 90 0.80 14.73 -11.01
CA SER A 90 1.22 13.35 -11.32
C SER A 90 1.98 12.73 -10.15
N GLU A 91 2.93 13.45 -9.56
CA GLU A 91 3.73 12.97 -8.44
C GLU A 91 2.87 12.78 -7.18
N TYR A 92 1.94 13.70 -6.89
CA TYR A 92 0.99 13.54 -5.79
C TYR A 92 0.15 12.26 -5.93
N ILE A 93 -0.38 12.00 -7.13
CA ILE A 93 -1.23 10.82 -7.39
C ILE A 93 -0.42 9.53 -7.28
N THR A 94 0.82 9.52 -7.75
CA THR A 94 1.74 8.38 -7.62
C THR A 94 2.12 8.12 -6.17
N LYS A 95 2.47 9.16 -5.41
CA LYS A 95 2.74 9.06 -3.97
C LYS A 95 1.52 8.50 -3.23
N LEU A 96 0.33 9.03 -3.50
CA LEU A 96 -0.92 8.57 -2.89
C LEU A 96 -1.20 7.09 -3.20
N ALA A 97 -0.97 6.65 -4.44
CA ALA A 97 -1.12 5.25 -4.84
C ALA A 97 -0.19 4.32 -4.06
N ASN A 98 1.10 4.65 -3.99
CA ASN A 98 2.10 3.85 -3.26
C ASN A 98 1.78 3.78 -1.76
N THR A 99 1.35 4.90 -1.16
CA THR A 99 0.96 4.93 0.25
C THR A 99 -0.29 4.09 0.52
N ILE A 100 -1.30 4.13 -0.36
CA ILE A 100 -2.50 3.28 -0.24
C ILE A 100 -2.12 1.80 -0.28
N LEU A 101 -1.27 1.38 -1.21
CA LEU A 101 -0.81 -0.01 -1.30
C LEU A 101 -0.02 -0.43 -0.06
N LYS A 102 0.90 0.44 0.40
CA LYS A 102 1.68 0.20 1.62
C LYS A 102 0.76 0.00 2.84
N LEU A 103 -0.22 0.88 3.04
CA LEU A 103 -1.20 0.74 4.11
C LEU A 103 -1.99 -0.58 3.99
N GLY A 104 -2.40 -0.97 2.79
CA GLY A 104 -3.07 -2.25 2.54
C GLY A 104 -2.24 -3.46 2.99
N VAL A 105 -0.95 -3.46 2.68
CA VAL A 105 0.00 -4.52 3.10
C VAL A 105 0.19 -4.51 4.61
N GLU A 106 0.48 -3.35 5.21
CA GLU A 106 0.74 -3.21 6.64
C GLU A 106 -0.49 -3.57 7.50
N ARG A 107 -1.69 -3.24 7.01
CA ARG A 107 -2.96 -3.50 7.71
C ARG A 107 -3.59 -4.84 7.37
N LYS A 108 -3.03 -5.61 6.41
CA LYS A 108 -3.61 -6.90 5.97
C LYS A 108 -3.89 -7.84 7.14
N ASN A 109 -2.92 -8.00 8.05
CA ASN A 109 -3.03 -8.96 9.15
C ASN A 109 -3.97 -8.50 10.27
N THR A 110 -4.31 -7.21 10.34
CA THR A 110 -5.19 -6.65 11.38
C THR A 110 -6.60 -6.36 10.89
N THR A 111 -6.78 -6.24 9.58
CA THR A 111 -8.06 -5.87 8.94
C THR A 111 -8.60 -6.97 8.02
N GLY A 112 -7.87 -8.07 7.84
CA GLY A 112 -8.17 -9.08 6.85
C GLY A 112 -8.00 -8.60 5.40
N GLY A 113 -7.33 -7.47 5.18
CA GLY A 113 -7.11 -6.89 3.86
C GLY A 113 -8.29 -6.10 3.30
N ILE A 114 -9.22 -5.66 4.16
CA ILE A 114 -10.33 -4.79 3.79
C ILE A 114 -10.31 -3.48 4.59
N LEU A 115 -10.64 -2.37 3.92
CA LEU A 115 -10.85 -1.07 4.58
C LEU A 115 -12.06 -0.36 3.99
N THR A 116 -12.83 0.35 4.79
CA THR A 116 -13.76 1.34 4.23
C THR A 116 -12.99 2.50 3.63
N ILE A 117 -13.55 3.17 2.62
CA ILE A 117 -12.93 4.39 2.07
C ILE A 117 -12.74 5.45 3.17
N SER A 118 -13.69 5.57 4.10
CA SER A 118 -13.61 6.51 5.22
C SER A 118 -12.41 6.23 6.11
N GLU A 119 -12.22 4.97 6.51
CA GLU A 119 -11.08 4.56 7.34
C GLU A 119 -9.75 4.72 6.59
N LEU A 120 -9.69 4.35 5.31
CA LEU A 120 -8.50 4.59 4.49
C LEU A 120 -8.13 6.09 4.43
N VAL A 121 -9.13 6.98 4.26
CA VAL A 121 -8.88 8.43 4.27
C VAL A 121 -8.41 8.92 5.63
N TYR A 122 -8.92 8.35 6.72
CA TYR A 122 -8.45 8.67 8.06
C TYR A 122 -6.98 8.28 8.24
N LEU A 123 -6.63 7.01 7.97
CA LEU A 123 -5.24 6.52 8.08
C LEU A 123 -4.28 7.33 7.23
N LEU A 124 -4.68 7.69 6.01
CA LEU A 124 -3.89 8.57 5.15
C LEU A 124 -3.64 9.96 5.79
N LYS A 125 -4.58 10.51 6.55
CA LYS A 125 -4.40 11.81 7.21
C LYS A 125 -3.61 11.73 8.50
N THR A 126 -3.77 10.66 9.26
CA THR A 126 -3.23 10.55 10.63
C THR A 126 -1.89 9.84 10.70
N GLU A 127 -1.64 8.89 9.80
CA GLU A 127 -0.45 8.02 9.85
C GLU A 127 0.52 8.27 8.70
N THR A 128 0.25 9.27 7.88
CA THR A 128 1.11 9.59 6.73
C THR A 128 1.33 11.08 6.60
N PRO A 129 2.34 11.52 5.83
CA PRO A 129 2.65 12.95 5.66
C PRO A 129 1.57 13.76 4.92
N PHE A 130 0.49 13.13 4.44
CA PHE A 130 -0.57 13.82 3.70
C PHE A 130 -1.41 14.72 4.63
N LYS A 131 -1.06 16.01 4.69
CA LYS A 131 -1.85 17.02 5.44
C LYS A 131 -3.28 17.20 4.90
N VAL A 132 -3.48 17.00 3.59
CA VAL A 132 -4.79 17.15 2.93
C VAL A 132 -5.06 15.97 2.00
N VAL A 133 -6.06 15.18 2.35
CA VAL A 133 -6.53 14.02 1.57
C VAL A 133 -7.94 14.29 1.07
N ARG A 134 -8.11 14.43 -0.25
CA ARG A 134 -9.42 14.60 -0.89
C ARG A 134 -10.01 13.24 -1.26
N ILE A 135 -11.23 12.95 -0.82
CA ILE A 135 -11.94 11.69 -1.12
C ILE A 135 -12.00 11.43 -2.64
N LYS A 136 -12.23 12.47 -3.46
CA LYS A 136 -12.24 12.35 -4.93
C LYS A 136 -10.90 11.87 -5.50
N ALA A 137 -9.78 12.29 -4.92
CA ALA A 137 -8.45 11.86 -5.34
C ALA A 137 -8.19 10.40 -4.96
N VAL A 138 -8.54 10.01 -3.72
CA VAL A 138 -8.46 8.62 -3.24
C VAL A 138 -9.30 7.70 -4.12
N ALA A 139 -10.55 8.06 -4.41
CA ALA A 139 -11.42 7.28 -5.29
C ALA A 139 -10.84 7.12 -6.71
N LYS A 140 -10.20 8.16 -7.26
CA LYS A 140 -9.53 8.08 -8.57
C LYS A 140 -8.34 7.13 -8.53
N VAL A 141 -7.53 7.19 -7.48
CA VAL A 141 -6.37 6.31 -7.29
C VAL A 141 -6.80 4.86 -7.12
N LEU A 142 -7.79 4.59 -6.27
CA LEU A 142 -8.30 3.23 -6.06
C LEU A 142 -8.81 2.60 -7.37
N LYS A 143 -9.56 3.35 -8.19
CA LYS A 143 -9.99 2.88 -9.52
C LYS A 143 -8.81 2.60 -10.46
N LYS A 144 -7.72 3.34 -10.33
CA LYS A 144 -6.50 3.09 -11.12
C LYS A 144 -5.83 1.80 -10.65
N LEU A 145 -5.65 1.63 -9.35
CA LEU A 145 -5.05 0.43 -8.75
C LEU A 145 -5.84 -0.84 -9.07
N GLU A 146 -7.17 -0.77 -9.04
CA GLU A 146 -8.06 -1.86 -9.43
C GLU A 146 -7.89 -2.24 -10.91
N LYS A 147 -7.86 -1.25 -11.81
CA LYS A 147 -7.62 -1.49 -13.25
C LYS A 147 -6.24 -2.09 -13.54
N GLU A 148 -5.25 -1.76 -12.73
CA GLU A 148 -3.88 -2.27 -12.83
C GLU A 148 -3.71 -3.63 -12.12
N GLY A 149 -4.76 -4.16 -11.46
CA GLY A 149 -4.72 -5.44 -10.75
C GLY A 149 -3.89 -5.41 -9.45
N LEU A 150 -3.58 -4.22 -8.93
CA LEU A 150 -2.76 -4.04 -7.71
C LEU A 150 -3.58 -4.16 -6.42
N ILE A 151 -4.91 -4.02 -6.53
CA ILE A 151 -5.89 -4.33 -5.48
C ILE A 151 -7.01 -5.17 -6.10
N ALA A 152 -7.75 -5.92 -5.28
CA ALA A 152 -8.85 -6.73 -5.77
C ALA A 152 -10.03 -5.88 -6.26
N GLY A 153 -10.31 -4.75 -5.59
CA GLY A 153 -11.23 -3.76 -6.10
C GLY A 153 -11.99 -2.98 -5.05
N ILE A 154 -13.09 -2.34 -5.48
CA ILE A 154 -13.98 -1.58 -4.61
C ILE A 154 -15.39 -2.19 -4.64
N LYS A 155 -15.84 -2.76 -3.52
CA LYS A 155 -17.18 -3.32 -3.37
C LYS A 155 -18.11 -2.33 -2.68
N LYS A 156 -19.36 -2.24 -3.13
CA LYS A 156 -20.42 -1.54 -2.41
C LYS A 156 -21.20 -2.57 -1.58
N LEU A 157 -21.24 -2.37 -0.28
CA LEU A 157 -22.06 -3.18 0.64
C LEU A 157 -23.54 -2.79 0.52
N ASP A 158 -24.43 -3.66 0.97
CA ASP A 158 -25.88 -3.40 1.01
C ASP A 158 -26.22 -2.16 1.86
N SER A 159 -25.38 -1.83 2.83
CA SER A 159 -25.48 -0.59 3.63
C SER A 159 -25.18 0.69 2.83
N GLY A 160 -24.69 0.57 1.59
CA GLY A 160 -24.23 1.67 0.76
C GLY A 160 -22.76 2.05 0.98
N VAL A 161 -22.12 1.52 2.02
CA VAL A 161 -20.71 1.77 2.35
C VAL A 161 -19.81 1.13 1.28
N LYS A 162 -18.76 1.85 0.88
CA LYS A 162 -17.75 1.36 -0.05
C LYS A 162 -16.58 0.75 0.71
N LEU A 163 -16.31 -0.51 0.39
CA LEU A 163 -15.22 -1.32 0.91
C LEU A 163 -14.14 -1.43 -0.16
N VAL A 164 -12.90 -1.21 0.23
CA VAL A 164 -11.70 -1.45 -0.57
C VAL A 164 -11.17 -2.82 -0.18
N GLU A 165 -10.97 -3.68 -1.17
CA GLU A 165 -10.41 -5.02 -1.00
C GLU A 165 -8.98 -5.03 -1.56
N PHE A 166 -7.99 -5.13 -0.67
CA PHE A 166 -6.57 -5.19 -1.05
C PHE A 166 -6.14 -6.60 -1.46
N VAL A 167 -6.86 -7.61 -0.98
CA VAL A 167 -6.68 -9.01 -1.36
C VAL A 167 -8.00 -9.55 -1.90
N PRO A 168 -7.99 -10.50 -2.85
CA PRO A 168 -9.22 -11.10 -3.37
C PRO A 168 -9.97 -11.83 -2.25
N ILE A 169 -11.18 -11.36 -1.93
CA ILE A 169 -12.03 -11.99 -0.91
C ILE A 169 -13.42 -12.21 -1.47
N SER A 170 -13.85 -13.46 -1.49
CA SER A 170 -15.24 -13.81 -1.84
C SER A 170 -16.05 -13.97 -0.57
N PHE A 171 -16.85 -12.96 -0.24
CA PHE A 171 -17.77 -13.05 0.88
C PHE A 171 -18.99 -13.88 0.52
N SER A 172 -19.34 -14.81 1.41
CA SER A 172 -20.67 -15.45 1.37
C SER A 172 -21.77 -14.39 1.57
N LYS A 173 -23.02 -14.74 1.21
CA LYS A 173 -24.18 -13.88 1.49
C LYS A 173 -24.29 -13.54 2.97
N ASP A 174 -23.96 -14.50 3.84
CA ASP A 174 -24.07 -14.32 5.28
C ASP A 174 -22.98 -13.40 5.82
N GLN A 175 -21.73 -13.60 5.39
CA GLN A 175 -20.62 -12.71 5.72
C GLN A 175 -20.89 -11.29 5.25
N SER A 176 -21.39 -11.12 4.02
CA SER A 176 -21.71 -9.81 3.45
C SER A 176 -22.74 -9.06 4.30
N LYS A 177 -23.75 -9.77 4.83
CA LYS A 177 -24.76 -9.17 5.72
C LYS A 177 -24.19 -8.75 7.07
N ILE A 178 -23.35 -9.58 7.70
CA ILE A 178 -22.69 -9.21 8.97
C ILE A 178 -21.76 -8.00 8.75
N ILE A 179 -20.93 -8.01 7.71
CA ILE A 179 -20.04 -6.89 7.37
C ILE A 179 -20.85 -5.62 7.09
N ALA A 180 -21.98 -5.72 6.37
CA ALA A 180 -22.85 -4.58 6.12
C ALA A 180 -23.46 -4.00 7.41
N LEU A 181 -23.85 -4.84 8.37
CA LEU A 181 -24.29 -4.38 9.69
C LEU A 181 -23.16 -3.67 10.44
N ALA A 182 -21.98 -4.30 10.50
CA ALA A 182 -20.81 -3.76 11.19
C ALA A 182 -20.32 -2.43 10.59
N SER A 183 -20.49 -2.24 9.27
CA SER A 183 -20.03 -1.03 8.56
C SER A 183 -20.61 0.30 9.07
N ARG A 184 -21.64 0.26 9.91
CA ARG A 184 -22.25 1.47 10.51
C ARG A 184 -21.35 2.09 11.57
N ASN A 185 -20.81 1.26 12.46
CA ASN A 185 -20.11 1.68 13.68
C ASN A 185 -18.73 1.02 13.87
N GLY A 186 -18.38 0.01 13.06
CA GLY A 186 -17.13 -0.75 13.19
C GLY A 186 -17.17 -1.85 14.28
N GLU A 187 -18.32 -2.06 14.90
CA GLU A 187 -18.54 -3.06 15.94
C GLU A 187 -19.93 -3.68 15.81
N LEU A 188 -20.09 -4.89 16.36
CA LEU A 188 -21.37 -5.59 16.48
C LEU A 188 -21.44 -6.36 17.79
N SER A 189 -22.63 -6.41 18.39
CA SER A 189 -22.94 -7.37 19.45
C SER A 189 -23.79 -8.52 18.92
N LEU A 190 -23.71 -9.68 19.57
CA LEU A 190 -24.53 -10.84 19.22
C LEU A 190 -26.03 -10.50 19.23
N GLU A 191 -26.47 -9.75 20.24
CA GLU A 191 -27.86 -9.34 20.44
C GLU A 191 -28.35 -8.44 19.29
N GLU A 192 -27.50 -7.52 18.81
CA GLU A 192 -27.83 -6.69 17.65
C GLU A 192 -28.04 -7.54 16.40
N VAL A 193 -27.16 -8.52 16.15
CA VAL A 193 -27.26 -9.38 14.96
C VAL A 193 -28.50 -10.27 15.05
N LEU A 194 -28.79 -10.86 16.21
CA LEU A 194 -30.00 -11.63 16.47
C LEU A 194 -31.26 -10.81 16.15
N LYS A 195 -31.33 -9.60 16.70
CA LYS A 195 -32.49 -8.70 16.50
C LYS A 195 -32.65 -8.24 15.05
N ARG A 196 -31.55 -7.95 14.35
CA ARG A 196 -31.61 -7.38 12.98
C ARG A 196 -31.76 -8.43 11.88
N LEU A 197 -31.21 -9.63 12.05
CA LEU A 197 -31.22 -10.66 11.00
C LEU A 197 -32.22 -11.79 11.26
N ASN A 198 -32.74 -11.92 12.48
CA ASN A 198 -33.60 -13.02 12.90
C ASN A 198 -32.99 -14.40 12.55
N TRP A 199 -31.68 -14.53 12.77
CA TRP A 199 -30.92 -15.77 12.55
C TRP A 199 -30.74 -16.51 13.86
N SER A 200 -30.51 -17.83 13.79
CA SER A 200 -30.10 -18.58 14.97
C SER A 200 -28.73 -18.13 15.46
N GLN A 201 -28.51 -18.21 16.77
CA GLN A 201 -27.24 -17.85 17.39
C GLN A 201 -26.08 -18.66 16.79
N GLU A 202 -26.26 -19.96 16.55
CA GLU A 202 -25.25 -20.85 15.99
C GLU A 202 -24.86 -20.41 14.57
N ARG A 203 -25.83 -19.96 13.76
CA ARG A 203 -25.56 -19.43 12.42
C ARG A 203 -24.68 -18.18 12.50
N ILE A 204 -24.99 -17.26 13.41
CA ILE A 204 -24.24 -16.01 13.59
C ILE A 204 -22.81 -16.32 14.04
N LEU A 205 -22.66 -17.16 15.04
CA LEU A 205 -21.35 -17.54 15.59
C LEU A 205 -20.45 -18.21 14.55
N ARG A 206 -21.00 -19.12 13.71
CA ARG A 206 -20.24 -19.72 12.60
C ARG A 206 -19.71 -18.68 11.62
N VAL A 207 -20.52 -17.67 11.28
CA VAL A 207 -20.10 -16.61 10.36
C VAL A 207 -19.01 -15.74 10.99
N LEU A 208 -19.18 -15.37 12.26
CA LEU A 208 -18.20 -14.57 13.00
C LEU A 208 -16.87 -15.32 13.16
N GLU A 209 -16.90 -16.62 13.45
CA GLU A 209 -15.69 -17.43 13.55
C GLU A 209 -14.87 -17.43 12.25
N VAL A 210 -15.53 -17.50 11.09
CA VAL A 210 -14.83 -17.42 9.79
C VAL A 210 -14.24 -16.02 9.56
N LEU A 211 -14.95 -14.96 9.97
CA LEU A 211 -14.45 -13.60 9.88
C LEU A 211 -13.27 -13.34 10.85
N GLU A 212 -13.29 -13.96 12.03
CA GLU A 212 -12.17 -13.96 12.99
C GLU A 212 -10.95 -14.67 12.42
N LYS A 213 -11.11 -15.88 11.87
CA LYS A 213 -10.02 -16.62 11.21
C LYS A 213 -9.40 -15.85 10.04
N SER A 214 -10.16 -14.95 9.43
CA SER A 214 -9.72 -14.09 8.33
C SER A 214 -9.18 -12.73 8.80
N ASN A 215 -9.08 -12.49 10.13
CA ASN A 215 -8.70 -11.21 10.75
C ASN A 215 -9.60 -10.01 10.41
N ILE A 216 -10.80 -10.26 9.87
CA ILE A 216 -11.78 -9.23 9.53
C ILE A 216 -12.54 -8.78 10.77
N ALA A 217 -12.81 -9.72 11.67
CA ALA A 217 -13.45 -9.48 12.96
C ALA A 217 -12.52 -9.88 14.10
N GLN A 218 -12.65 -9.23 15.25
CA GLN A 218 -11.94 -9.57 16.48
C GLN A 218 -12.94 -9.55 17.63
N LYS A 219 -13.00 -10.64 18.39
CA LYS A 219 -13.89 -10.74 19.56
C LYS A 219 -13.39 -9.85 20.70
N ASP A 220 -14.29 -9.11 21.34
CA ASP A 220 -13.98 -8.36 22.57
C ASP A 220 -13.71 -9.36 23.71
N PRO A 221 -12.55 -9.30 24.39
CA PRO A 221 -12.27 -10.17 25.52
C PRO A 221 -13.09 -9.84 26.77
N ARG A 222 -13.72 -8.65 26.85
CA ARG A 222 -14.45 -8.20 28.04
C ARG A 222 -15.83 -8.84 28.11
N TYR A 223 -15.95 -9.85 28.97
CA TYR A 223 -17.20 -10.59 29.19
C TYR A 223 -18.35 -9.76 29.77
N SER A 224 -18.04 -8.67 30.47
CA SER A 224 -19.03 -7.86 31.20
C SER A 224 -20.00 -7.06 30.31
N ALA A 225 -19.72 -6.93 29.01
CA ALA A 225 -20.53 -6.14 28.07
C ALA A 225 -21.33 -6.99 27.07
N GLY A 226 -21.42 -8.30 27.29
CA GLY A 226 -21.97 -9.26 26.31
C GLY A 226 -20.96 -9.64 25.22
N GLN A 227 -21.36 -10.53 24.32
CA GLN A 227 -20.48 -10.96 23.22
C GLN A 227 -20.44 -9.90 22.12
N LYS A 228 -19.27 -9.29 21.92
CA LYS A 228 -19.04 -8.24 20.92
C LYS A 228 -17.86 -8.56 20.00
N TRP A 229 -17.92 -8.00 18.80
CA TRP A 229 -16.88 -8.10 17.79
C TRP A 229 -16.57 -6.72 17.22
N TYR A 230 -15.28 -6.44 17.06
CA TYR A 230 -14.75 -5.27 16.38
C TYR A 230 -14.31 -5.63 14.98
N PHE A 231 -14.46 -4.70 14.06
CA PHE A 231 -14.09 -4.84 12.67
C PHE A 231 -13.08 -3.74 12.33
N PRO A 232 -11.77 -3.98 12.53
CA PRO A 232 -10.75 -2.92 12.46
C PRO A 232 -10.76 -2.13 11.16
N GLY A 233 -11.06 -2.78 10.03
CA GLY A 233 -11.15 -2.10 8.73
C GLY A 233 -12.43 -1.29 8.50
N LEU A 234 -13.40 -1.39 9.41
CA LEU A 234 -14.71 -0.72 9.34
C LEU A 234 -14.91 0.35 10.42
N ILE A 235 -13.95 0.51 11.33
CA ILE A 235 -14.05 1.50 12.41
C ILE A 235 -14.21 2.88 11.79
N LYS A 236 -15.24 3.61 12.22
CA LYS A 236 -15.29 5.05 11.98
C LYS A 236 -14.45 5.69 13.07
N SER A 237 -13.25 6.08 12.69
CA SER A 237 -12.43 6.98 13.49
C SER A 237 -13.22 8.26 13.77
N LYS A 238 -13.38 8.58 15.06
CA LYS A 238 -14.13 9.73 15.60
C LYS A 238 -13.39 11.04 15.36
#